data_AF-A0A815Y8G8-F1
#
_entry.id   AF-A0A815Y8G8-F1
#
_cell.length_a   1.000
_cell.length_b   1.000
_cell.length_c   1.000
_cell.angle_alpha   90.00
_cell.angle_beta   90.00
_cell.angle_gamma   90.00
#
_symmetry.space_group_name_H-M   'P 1'
#
loop_
_entity.id
_entity.type
_entity.pdbx_description
1 polymer ?
#
loop_
_entity_poly.entity_id
_entity_poly.type
_entity_poly.pdbx_seq_one_letter_code
_entity_poly.pdbx_strand_id
1 'polypeptide(L)'
;KAQQKLEAADANWKKFQTRSDRLTLPNFDERLRKLEDIRCECEQAQTLSGDIYAAETYKVASEEHSITIKLFYQYLYEENTFYNHVSKYLSSRMPEIEQKLENDELIPSFGYDLAKHCLKRNDTLIAYPIEICIRLLENSLNEQGLFRIAPSQGKQKKLVAELNLHAIDRGRTLYDLNYDPHVPASTLKQYLRELPDCLLTNALLSQWNDVISI
;
A
#
# COMPACT_ATOMS: atom_id res chain seq x y z
N LYS A 1 15.77 52.65 16.33
CA LYS A 1 16.43 53.60 17.28
C LYS A 1 17.45 54.52 16.59
N ALA A 2 18.36 54.03 15.73
CA ALA A 2 19.32 54.90 15.01
C ALA A 2 18.65 55.84 13.98
N GLN A 3 17.72 55.32 13.18
CA GLN A 3 16.98 56.12 12.18
C GLN A 3 16.20 57.30 12.79
N GLN A 4 15.51 57.08 13.92
CA GLN A 4 14.83 58.14 14.67
C GLN A 4 15.79 59.21 15.22
N LYS A 5 17.04 58.84 15.55
CA LYS A 5 18.06 59.80 16.01
C LYS A 5 18.59 60.66 14.86
N LEU A 6 18.77 60.07 13.67
CA LEU A 6 19.15 60.80 12.47
C LEU A 6 18.05 61.78 12.03
N GLU A 7 16.80 61.33 11.98
CA GLU A 7 15.65 62.18 11.65
C GLU A 7 15.50 63.35 12.65
N ALA A 8 15.77 63.10 13.94
CA ALA A 8 15.77 64.14 14.96
C ALA A 8 16.97 65.10 14.82
N ALA A 9 18.16 64.60 14.46
CA ALA A 9 19.33 65.42 14.19
C ALA A 9 19.12 66.33 12.96
N ASP A 10 18.57 65.79 11.88
CA ASP A 10 18.21 66.52 10.65
C ASP A 10 17.14 67.59 10.90
N ALA A 11 16.10 67.24 11.67
CA ALA A 11 15.07 68.19 12.05
C ALA A 11 15.62 69.32 12.93
N ASN A 12 16.54 69.00 13.85
CA ASN A 12 17.20 69.99 14.70
C ASN A 12 18.16 70.89 13.92
N TRP A 13 18.92 70.35 12.97
CA TRP A 13 19.79 71.12 12.07
C TRP A 13 18.98 72.08 11.18
N LYS A 14 17.88 71.60 10.57
CA LYS A 14 16.99 72.44 9.75
C LYS A 14 16.38 73.59 10.56
N LYS A 15 15.94 73.32 11.80
CA LYS A 15 15.44 74.33 12.74
C LYS A 15 16.52 75.31 13.18
N PHE A 16 17.77 74.86 13.32
CA PHE A 16 18.91 75.69 13.69
C PHE A 16 19.31 76.64 12.56
N GLN A 17 19.22 76.22 11.29
CA GLN A 17 19.51 77.06 10.11
C GLN A 17 18.46 78.15 9.81
N THR A 18 17.20 77.89 10.13
CA THR A 18 16.05 78.79 9.86
C THR A 18 15.81 79.81 10.98
N ARG A 19 16.57 79.76 12.08
CA ARG A 19 16.47 80.75 13.16
C ARG A 19 16.92 82.14 12.69
N SER A 20 16.05 83.13 12.88
CA SER A 20 16.26 84.53 12.45
C SER A 20 17.38 85.26 13.21
N ASP A 21 17.77 84.76 14.39
CA ASP A 21 18.74 85.37 15.31
C ASP A 21 20.19 84.94 15.03
N ARG A 22 20.64 85.03 13.77
CA ARG A 22 21.99 84.59 13.35
C ARG A 22 23.15 85.37 13.99
N LEU A 23 22.88 86.57 14.52
CA LEU A 23 23.89 87.54 14.97
C LEU A 23 23.94 87.76 16.50
N THR A 24 23.02 87.18 17.28
CA THR A 24 22.90 87.43 18.74
C THR A 24 23.26 86.23 19.63
N LEU A 25 23.60 85.09 19.03
CA LEU A 25 23.98 83.86 19.73
C LEU A 25 25.52 83.76 19.85
N PRO A 26 26.09 83.78 21.07
CA PRO A 26 27.51 83.50 21.26
C PRO A 26 27.87 82.09 20.76
N ASN A 27 28.98 81.96 20.02
CA ASN A 27 29.50 80.69 19.49
C ASN A 27 28.56 79.97 18.50
N PHE A 28 27.81 80.71 17.68
CA PHE A 28 26.92 80.14 16.65
C PHE A 28 27.64 79.17 15.70
N ASP A 29 28.81 79.55 15.18
CA ASP A 29 29.59 78.73 14.25
C ASP A 29 30.09 77.41 14.87
N GLU A 30 30.48 77.45 16.15
CA GLU A 30 30.94 76.27 16.88
C GLU A 30 29.81 75.28 17.15
N ARG A 31 28.59 75.77 17.41
CA ARG A 31 27.39 74.94 17.57
C ARG A 31 26.92 74.37 16.23
N LEU A 32 27.08 75.12 15.14
CA LEU A 32 26.78 74.65 13.79
C LEU A 32 27.71 73.49 13.41
N ARG A 33 29.02 73.63 13.63
CA ARG A 33 30.00 72.56 13.42
C ARG A 33 29.68 71.29 14.22
N LYS A 34 29.38 71.42 15.51
CA LYS A 34 28.99 70.28 16.35
C LYS A 34 27.73 69.56 15.85
N LEU A 35 26.74 70.30 15.33
CA LEU A 35 25.55 69.69 14.75
C LEU A 35 25.85 68.99 13.41
N GLU A 36 26.75 69.54 12.60
CA GLU A 36 27.23 68.89 11.38
C GLU A 36 28.03 67.62 11.67
N ASP A 37 28.90 67.64 12.68
CA ASP A 37 29.65 66.47 13.14
C ASP A 37 28.71 65.37 13.63
N ILE A 38 27.73 65.70 14.50
CA ILE A 38 26.73 64.74 14.99
C ILE A 38 25.90 64.15 13.84
N ARG A 39 25.54 64.98 12.84
CA ARG A 39 24.80 64.50 11.66
C ARG A 39 25.66 63.54 10.85
N CYS A 40 26.91 63.91 10.57
CA CYS A 40 27.88 63.08 9.86
C CYS A 40 28.12 61.75 10.56
N GLU A 41 28.29 61.76 11.89
CA GLU A 41 28.41 60.54 12.71
C GLU A 41 27.15 59.67 12.66
N CYS A 42 25.95 60.29 12.70
CA CYS A 42 24.68 59.55 12.59
C CYS A 42 24.49 58.92 11.20
N GLU A 43 24.84 59.64 10.14
CA GLU A 43 24.80 59.15 8.75
C GLU A 43 25.76 57.95 8.60
N GLN A 44 27.01 58.09 9.05
CA GLN A 44 28.01 57.00 9.02
C GLN A 44 27.57 55.78 9.83
N ALA A 45 27.01 55.98 11.03
CA ALA A 45 26.50 54.88 11.85
C ALA A 45 25.30 54.15 11.19
N GLN A 46 24.47 54.87 10.43
CA GLN A 46 23.38 54.26 9.67
C GLN A 46 23.90 53.42 8.51
N THR A 47 24.85 53.94 7.73
CA THR A 47 25.48 53.20 6.63
C THR A 47 26.15 51.94 7.14
N LEU A 48 26.95 52.06 8.21
CA LEU A 48 27.61 50.91 8.82
C LEU A 48 26.62 49.84 9.31
N SER A 49 25.52 50.26 9.95
CA SER A 49 24.48 49.31 10.37
C SER A 49 23.78 48.64 9.18
N GLY A 50 23.62 49.35 8.07
CA GLY A 50 23.09 48.80 6.82
C GLY A 50 24.04 47.77 6.21
N ASP A 51 25.33 48.06 6.18
CA ASP A 51 26.36 47.16 5.65
C ASP A 51 26.51 45.90 6.51
N ILE A 52 26.46 46.03 7.85
CA ILE A 52 26.47 44.87 8.76
C ILE A 52 25.25 43.99 8.52
N TYR A 53 24.06 44.58 8.43
CA TYR A 53 22.82 43.84 8.16
C TYR A 53 22.86 43.13 6.80
N ALA A 54 23.34 43.82 5.75
CA ALA A 54 23.49 43.23 4.42
C ALA A 54 24.49 42.07 4.43
N ALA A 55 25.63 42.23 5.12
CA ALA A 55 26.64 41.19 5.24
C ALA A 55 26.10 39.95 5.96
N GLU A 56 25.34 40.10 7.06
CA GLU A 56 24.69 38.98 7.74
C GLU A 56 23.63 38.30 6.87
N THR A 57 22.81 39.08 6.16
CA THR A 57 21.78 38.55 5.27
C THR A 57 22.39 37.74 4.13
N TYR A 58 23.45 38.25 3.49
CA TYR A 58 24.16 37.53 2.43
C TYR A 58 24.88 36.29 2.94
N LYS A 59 25.40 36.32 4.17
CA LYS A 59 25.99 35.14 4.80
C LYS A 59 24.94 34.03 4.97
N VAL A 60 23.77 34.35 5.50
CA VAL A 60 22.68 33.36 5.66
C VAL A 60 22.25 32.80 4.29
N ALA A 61 22.06 33.67 3.29
CA ALA A 61 21.72 33.23 1.93
C ALA A 61 22.81 32.33 1.31
N SER A 62 24.09 32.59 1.61
CA SER A 62 25.19 31.74 1.13
C SER A 62 25.21 30.34 1.77
N GLU A 63 24.73 30.21 3.01
CA GLU A 63 24.67 28.95 3.74
C GLU A 63 23.39 28.14 3.46
N GLU A 64 22.33 28.80 2.97
CA GLU A 64 21.02 28.22 2.65
C GLU A 64 21.13 27.02 1.69
N HIS A 65 22.00 27.10 0.68
CA HIS A 65 22.22 26.01 -0.26
C HIS A 65 22.80 24.77 0.44
N SER A 66 23.76 24.94 1.35
CA SER A 66 24.36 23.85 2.13
C SER A 66 23.33 23.24 3.08
N ILE A 67 22.51 24.07 3.73
CA ILE A 67 21.44 23.64 4.64
C ILE A 67 20.41 22.82 3.86
N THR A 68 19.94 23.34 2.72
CA THR A 68 18.92 22.71 1.89
C THR A 68 19.40 21.39 1.30
N ILE A 69 20.60 21.34 0.72
CA ILE A 69 21.14 20.09 0.18
C ILE A 69 21.26 19.04 1.29
N LYS A 70 21.82 19.39 2.45
CA LYS A 70 22.02 18.41 3.53
C LYS A 70 20.70 17.92 4.12
N LEU A 71 19.78 18.82 4.45
CA LEU A 71 18.50 18.44 5.06
C LEU A 71 17.57 17.73 4.08
N PHE A 72 17.44 18.24 2.86
CA PHE A 72 16.53 17.67 1.88
C PHE A 72 17.03 16.33 1.35
N TYR A 73 18.34 16.20 1.10
CA TYR A 73 18.95 14.92 0.75
C TYR A 73 18.82 13.92 1.90
N GLN A 74 19.12 14.32 3.13
CA GLN A 74 18.98 13.42 4.29
C GLN A 74 17.54 12.97 4.45
N TYR A 75 16.57 13.88 4.34
CA TYR A 75 15.14 13.55 4.40
C TYR A 75 14.76 12.49 3.36
N LEU A 76 15.10 12.71 2.09
CA LEU A 76 14.82 11.75 1.02
C LEU A 76 15.57 10.43 1.20
N TYR A 77 16.79 10.48 1.72
CA TYR A 77 17.58 9.30 2.03
C TYR A 77 16.89 8.46 3.12
N GLU A 78 16.49 9.08 4.24
CA GLU A 78 15.78 8.40 5.32
C GLU A 78 14.44 7.82 4.82
N GLU A 79 13.68 8.59 4.04
CA GLU A 79 12.42 8.14 3.44
C GLU A 79 12.63 6.91 2.54
N ASN A 80 13.65 6.94 1.68
CA ASN A 80 14.02 5.80 0.85
C ASN A 80 14.47 4.59 1.69
N THR A 81 15.25 4.79 2.76
CA THR A 81 15.67 3.68 3.64
C THR A 81 14.48 3.04 4.35
N PHE A 82 13.51 3.84 4.80
CA PHE A 82 12.28 3.36 5.42
C PHE A 82 11.46 2.50 4.46
N TYR A 83 11.21 2.98 3.24
CA TYR A 83 10.46 2.20 2.25
C TYR A 83 11.19 0.93 1.84
N ASN A 84 12.52 0.96 1.71
CA ASN A 84 13.32 -0.23 1.47
C ASN A 84 13.21 -1.23 2.63
N HIS A 85 13.16 -0.76 3.88
CA HIS A 85 12.96 -1.62 5.03
C HIS A 85 11.57 -2.28 5.01
N VAL A 86 10.51 -1.51 4.73
CA VAL A 86 9.14 -2.05 4.59
C VAL A 86 9.08 -3.06 3.44
N SER A 87 9.68 -2.74 2.29
CA SER A 87 9.73 -3.63 1.13
C SER A 87 10.42 -4.95 1.45
N LYS A 88 11.58 -4.91 2.13
CA LYS A 88 12.30 -6.11 2.59
C LYS A 88 11.48 -6.91 3.60
N TYR A 89 10.83 -6.25 4.55
CA TYR A 89 9.96 -6.90 5.53
C TYR A 89 8.82 -7.65 4.82
N LEU A 90 8.09 -6.98 3.93
CA LEU A 90 7.00 -7.59 3.17
C LEU A 90 7.50 -8.74 2.30
N SER A 91 8.62 -8.55 1.59
CA SER A 91 9.25 -9.60 0.78
C SER A 91 9.64 -10.83 1.61
N SER A 92 9.97 -10.65 2.90
CA SER A 92 10.23 -11.78 3.81
C SER A 92 8.96 -12.45 4.33
N ARG A 93 7.86 -11.70 4.51
CA ARG A 93 6.60 -12.21 5.08
C ARG A 93 5.72 -12.86 4.01
N MET A 94 5.74 -12.38 2.78
CA MET A 94 4.91 -12.91 1.68
C MET A 94 5.09 -14.42 1.48
N PRO A 95 6.32 -14.97 1.36
CA PRO A 95 6.53 -16.41 1.21
C PRO A 95 6.01 -17.23 2.38
N GLU A 96 6.10 -16.71 3.62
CA GLU A 96 5.57 -17.40 4.80
C GLU A 96 4.05 -17.50 4.76
N ILE A 97 3.37 -16.44 4.30
CA ILE A 97 1.92 -16.44 4.13
C ILE A 97 1.52 -17.36 2.98
N GLU A 98 2.21 -17.28 1.84
CA GLU A 98 1.99 -18.18 0.71
C GLU A 98 2.14 -19.64 1.11
N GLN A 99 3.20 -19.99 1.85
CA GLN A 99 3.40 -21.33 2.37
C GLN A 99 2.28 -21.78 3.31
N LYS A 100 1.81 -20.89 4.19
CA LYS A 100 0.67 -21.20 5.08
C LYS A 100 -0.62 -21.41 4.30
N LEU A 101 -0.88 -20.58 3.29
CA LEU A 101 -2.08 -20.67 2.46
C LEU A 101 -2.05 -21.90 1.56
N GLU A 102 -0.87 -22.26 1.06
CA GLU A 102 -0.65 -23.50 0.32
C GLU A 102 -0.83 -24.74 1.18
N ASN A 103 -0.54 -24.66 2.48
CA ASN A 103 -0.71 -25.74 3.44
C ASN A 103 -2.04 -25.64 4.20
N ASP A 104 -2.95 -24.75 3.79
CA ASP A 104 -4.24 -24.60 4.45
C ASP A 104 -5.06 -25.87 4.24
N GLU A 105 -5.39 -26.54 5.34
CA GLU A 105 -6.25 -27.70 5.31
C GLU A 105 -7.66 -27.35 4.82
N LEU A 106 -8.07 -26.09 4.77
CA LEU A 106 -9.43 -25.68 4.38
C LEU A 106 -9.61 -25.43 2.88
N ILE A 107 -8.62 -25.73 2.02
CA ILE A 107 -8.73 -25.56 0.56
C ILE A 107 -9.96 -26.33 0.03
N PRO A 108 -10.87 -25.65 -0.71
CA PRO A 108 -12.03 -26.32 -1.29
C PRO A 108 -11.61 -27.34 -2.35
N SER A 109 -12.36 -28.44 -2.46
CA SER A 109 -12.10 -29.45 -3.49
C SER A 109 -12.65 -29.04 -4.86
N PHE A 110 -13.77 -28.31 -4.90
CA PHE A 110 -14.41 -27.88 -6.15
C PHE A 110 -13.68 -26.66 -6.72
N GLY A 111 -13.41 -26.67 -8.03
CA GLY A 111 -12.71 -25.57 -8.70
C GLY A 111 -11.19 -25.52 -8.48
N TYR A 112 -10.63 -26.49 -7.74
CA TYR A 112 -9.22 -26.53 -7.41
C TYR A 112 -8.48 -27.67 -8.13
N ASP A 113 -7.18 -27.49 -8.34
CA ASP A 113 -6.34 -28.46 -9.06
C ASP A 113 -6.36 -29.83 -8.39
N LEU A 114 -6.57 -30.88 -9.20
CA LEU A 114 -6.73 -32.26 -8.75
C LEU A 114 -5.52 -32.77 -7.99
N ALA A 115 -4.32 -32.57 -8.53
CA ALA A 115 -3.09 -33.04 -7.91
C ALA A 115 -2.86 -32.36 -6.56
N LYS A 116 -3.12 -31.05 -6.47
CA LYS A 116 -2.93 -30.30 -5.23
C LYS A 116 -3.86 -30.78 -4.10
N HIS A 117 -5.17 -30.89 -4.33
CA HIS A 117 -6.09 -31.23 -3.23
C HIS A 117 -6.09 -32.72 -2.87
N CYS A 118 -5.66 -33.62 -3.76
CA CYS A 118 -5.47 -35.04 -3.43
C CYS A 118 -4.23 -35.26 -2.54
N LEU A 119 -3.09 -34.68 -2.92
CA LEU A 119 -1.82 -34.86 -2.21
C LEU A 119 -1.78 -34.13 -0.86
N LYS A 120 -2.34 -32.91 -0.78
CA LYS A 120 -2.16 -32.05 0.40
C LYS A 120 -3.02 -32.42 1.60
N ARG A 121 -4.24 -32.96 1.39
CA ARG A 121 -5.24 -33.04 2.46
C ARG A 121 -5.42 -34.45 3.03
N ASN A 122 -5.35 -35.49 2.18
CA ASN A 122 -5.67 -36.86 2.59
C ASN A 122 -4.59 -37.90 2.25
N ASP A 123 -3.53 -37.50 1.52
CA ASP A 123 -2.58 -38.43 0.89
C ASP A 123 -3.30 -39.58 0.13
N THR A 124 -4.43 -39.23 -0.52
CA THR A 124 -5.28 -40.19 -1.22
C THR A 124 -5.02 -40.14 -2.72
N LEU A 125 -5.00 -41.33 -3.34
CA LEU A 125 -4.92 -41.48 -4.79
C LEU A 125 -6.17 -40.96 -5.52
N ILE A 126 -7.30 -40.88 -4.81
CA ILE A 126 -8.60 -40.48 -5.35
C ILE A 126 -9.08 -39.22 -4.62
N ALA A 127 -9.63 -38.28 -5.37
CA ALA A 127 -10.20 -37.06 -4.81
C ALA A 127 -11.41 -37.38 -3.90
N TYR A 128 -11.45 -36.71 -2.75
CA TYR A 128 -12.50 -36.92 -1.76
C TYR A 128 -13.94 -36.74 -2.32
N PRO A 129 -14.27 -35.72 -3.14
CA PRO A 129 -15.61 -35.63 -3.74
C PRO A 129 -15.98 -36.82 -4.63
N ILE A 130 -15.02 -37.39 -5.37
CA ILE A 130 -15.23 -38.60 -6.17
C ILE A 130 -15.51 -39.78 -5.23
N GLU A 131 -14.64 -39.97 -4.24
CA GLU A 131 -14.72 -41.09 -3.30
C GLU A 131 -16.08 -41.12 -2.57
N ILE A 132 -16.51 -39.98 -2.03
CA ILE A 132 -17.80 -39.88 -1.33
C ILE A 132 -18.98 -40.09 -2.29
N CYS A 133 -18.97 -39.43 -3.45
CA CYS A 133 -20.10 -39.54 -4.37
C CYS A 133 -20.27 -40.96 -4.92
N ILE A 134 -19.17 -41.65 -5.25
CA ILE A 134 -19.23 -43.05 -5.69
C ILE A 134 -19.77 -43.94 -4.59
N ARG A 135 -19.25 -43.83 -3.36
CA ARG A 135 -19.73 -44.64 -2.23
C ARG A 135 -21.23 -44.45 -1.95
N LEU A 136 -21.71 -43.20 -2.00
CA LEU A 136 -23.13 -42.90 -1.84
C LEU A 136 -23.99 -43.54 -2.95
N LEU A 137 -23.42 -43.78 -4.13
CA LEU A 137 -24.10 -44.35 -5.29
C LEU A 137 -24.02 -45.88 -5.38
N GLU A 138 -23.09 -46.53 -4.68
CA GLU A 138 -22.83 -47.98 -4.75
C GLU A 138 -24.11 -48.82 -4.56
N ASN A 139 -24.98 -48.41 -3.62
CA ASN A 139 -26.23 -49.10 -3.31
C ASN A 139 -27.44 -48.60 -4.13
N SER A 140 -27.23 -47.68 -5.07
CA SER A 140 -28.29 -47.02 -5.84
C SER A 140 -28.07 -47.11 -7.36
N LEU A 141 -27.28 -48.09 -7.80
CA LEU A 141 -27.02 -48.31 -9.23
C LEU A 141 -28.26 -48.75 -10.01
N ASN A 142 -29.26 -49.31 -9.34
CA ASN A 142 -30.54 -49.69 -9.94
C ASN A 142 -31.50 -48.49 -10.15
N GLU A 143 -31.13 -47.29 -9.69
CA GLU A 143 -31.96 -46.09 -9.82
C GLU A 143 -32.12 -45.69 -11.29
N GLN A 144 -33.37 -45.47 -11.72
CA GLN A 144 -33.66 -45.17 -13.12
C GLN A 144 -33.10 -43.80 -13.52
N GLY A 145 -32.38 -43.74 -14.64
CA GLY A 145 -31.91 -42.47 -15.17
C GLY A 145 -30.83 -41.80 -14.32
N LEU A 146 -30.06 -42.59 -13.55
CA LEU A 146 -28.86 -42.12 -12.89
C LEU A 146 -27.96 -41.34 -13.87
N PHE A 147 -27.37 -40.23 -13.40
CA PHE A 147 -26.64 -39.24 -14.21
C PHE A 147 -27.42 -38.49 -15.30
N ARG A 148 -28.64 -38.92 -15.67
CA ARG A 148 -29.49 -38.26 -16.67
C ARG A 148 -30.52 -37.33 -16.05
N ILE A 149 -31.16 -37.76 -14.95
CA ILE A 149 -32.19 -36.99 -14.26
C ILE A 149 -31.54 -35.86 -13.43
N ALA A 150 -32.19 -34.70 -13.42
CA ALA A 150 -31.75 -33.54 -12.66
C ALA A 150 -32.09 -33.71 -11.17
N PRO A 151 -31.21 -33.31 -10.24
CA PRO A 151 -31.43 -33.44 -8.81
C PRO A 151 -32.23 -32.25 -8.26
N SER A 152 -32.58 -32.33 -6.99
CA SER A 152 -32.91 -31.12 -6.23
C SER A 152 -31.70 -30.18 -6.15
N GLN A 153 -31.81 -29.00 -6.77
CA GLN A 153 -30.72 -28.01 -6.82
C GLN A 153 -30.29 -27.52 -5.42
N GLY A 154 -31.23 -27.37 -4.48
CA GLY A 154 -30.91 -26.99 -3.11
C GLY A 154 -30.08 -28.05 -2.39
N LYS A 155 -30.45 -29.32 -2.55
CA LYS A 155 -29.72 -30.46 -1.99
C LYS A 155 -28.34 -30.63 -2.64
N GLN A 156 -28.22 -30.41 -3.95
CA GLN A 156 -26.95 -30.42 -4.66
C GLN A 156 -25.99 -29.34 -4.12
N LYS A 157 -26.46 -28.09 -3.99
CA LYS A 157 -25.65 -27.00 -3.42
C LYS A 157 -25.21 -27.29 -1.98
N LYS A 158 -26.10 -27.89 -1.17
CA LYS A 158 -25.77 -28.32 0.19
C LYS A 158 -24.67 -29.38 0.19
N LEU A 159 -24.80 -30.42 -0.64
CA LEU A 159 -23.79 -31.48 -0.75
C LEU A 159 -22.44 -30.94 -1.23
N VAL A 160 -22.40 -30.02 -2.20
CA VAL A 160 -21.15 -29.36 -2.64
C VAL A 160 -20.47 -28.62 -1.48
N ALA A 161 -21.23 -27.87 -0.68
CA ALA A 161 -20.69 -27.18 0.49
C ALA A 161 -20.15 -28.15 1.55
N GLU A 162 -20.89 -29.23 1.84
CA GLU A 162 -20.46 -30.28 2.76
C GLU A 162 -19.18 -30.99 2.30
N LEU A 163 -19.03 -31.22 0.99
CA LEU A 163 -17.84 -31.83 0.42
C LEU A 163 -16.63 -30.89 0.45
N ASN A 164 -16.81 -29.59 0.17
CA ASN A 164 -15.73 -28.59 0.32
C ASN A 164 -15.24 -28.46 1.77
N LEU A 165 -16.14 -28.66 2.74
CA LEU A 165 -15.81 -28.68 4.17
C LEU A 165 -15.33 -30.05 4.68
N HIS A 166 -15.35 -31.09 3.83
CA HIS A 166 -15.06 -32.47 4.22
C HIS A 166 -15.91 -32.97 5.41
N ALA A 167 -17.16 -32.53 5.47
CA ALA A 167 -18.06 -32.78 6.59
C ALA A 167 -18.78 -34.15 6.55
N ILE A 168 -18.55 -34.96 5.50
CA ILE A 168 -19.27 -36.22 5.27
C ILE A 168 -18.37 -37.40 5.58
N ASP A 169 -18.64 -38.05 6.71
CA ASP A 169 -17.95 -39.28 7.07
C ASP A 169 -18.26 -40.41 6.07
N ARG A 170 -17.26 -41.28 5.84
CA ARG A 170 -17.32 -42.41 4.91
C ARG A 170 -18.39 -43.44 5.29
N GLY A 171 -18.80 -43.49 6.55
CA GLY A 171 -19.88 -44.37 7.03
C GLY A 171 -21.31 -43.88 6.77
N ARG A 172 -21.49 -42.64 6.29
CA ARG A 172 -22.83 -42.07 6.05
C ARG A 172 -23.45 -42.60 4.76
N THR A 173 -24.74 -42.89 4.82
CA THR A 173 -25.55 -43.31 3.67
C THR A 173 -26.42 -42.17 3.12
N LEU A 174 -26.99 -42.36 1.94
CA LEU A 174 -27.97 -41.44 1.37
C LEU A 174 -29.17 -41.18 2.28
N TYR A 175 -29.61 -42.22 3.00
CA TYR A 175 -30.72 -42.14 3.95
C TYR A 175 -30.37 -41.20 5.12
N ASP A 176 -29.18 -41.37 5.71
CA ASP A 176 -28.71 -40.54 6.83
C ASP A 176 -28.60 -39.06 6.46
N LEU A 177 -28.23 -38.78 5.21
CA LEU A 177 -28.05 -37.43 4.68
C LEU A 177 -29.32 -36.84 4.05
N ASN A 178 -30.40 -37.62 3.95
CA ASN A 178 -31.65 -37.26 3.28
C ASN A 178 -31.44 -36.78 1.82
N TYR A 179 -30.59 -37.49 1.07
CA TYR A 179 -30.31 -37.23 -0.35
C TYR A 179 -30.93 -38.31 -1.24
N ASP A 180 -31.51 -37.89 -2.36
CA ASP A 180 -31.86 -38.78 -3.46
C ASP A 180 -30.60 -39.16 -4.27
N PRO A 181 -30.55 -40.33 -4.93
CA PRO A 181 -29.36 -40.76 -5.67
C PRO A 181 -28.95 -39.82 -6.81
N HIS A 182 -29.87 -39.02 -7.35
CA HIS A 182 -29.53 -38.05 -8.41
C HIS A 182 -28.67 -36.89 -7.90
N VAL A 183 -28.71 -36.57 -6.60
CA VAL A 183 -27.92 -35.51 -5.97
C VAL A 183 -26.41 -35.80 -6.06
N PRO A 184 -25.85 -36.88 -5.47
CA PRO A 184 -24.42 -37.19 -5.61
C PRO A 184 -24.01 -37.43 -7.07
N ALA A 185 -24.87 -38.02 -7.91
CA ALA A 185 -24.58 -38.20 -9.34
C ALA A 185 -24.36 -36.86 -10.06
N SER A 186 -25.17 -35.85 -9.72
CA SER A 186 -25.05 -34.53 -10.31
C SER A 186 -23.94 -33.69 -9.70
N THR A 187 -23.70 -33.83 -8.40
CA THR A 187 -22.55 -33.25 -7.71
C THR A 187 -21.24 -33.77 -8.28
N LEU A 188 -21.14 -35.07 -8.57
CA LEU A 188 -19.96 -35.67 -9.21
C LEU A 188 -19.70 -35.09 -10.61
N LYS A 189 -20.77 -34.94 -11.42
CA LYS A 189 -20.65 -34.26 -12.73
C LYS A 189 -20.18 -32.83 -12.59
N GLN A 190 -20.70 -32.10 -11.60
CA GLN A 190 -20.32 -30.72 -11.34
C GLN A 190 -18.83 -30.63 -10.96
N TYR A 191 -18.37 -31.50 -10.05
CA TYR A 191 -16.97 -31.55 -9.64
C TYR A 191 -16.05 -31.74 -10.84
N LEU A 192 -16.30 -32.74 -11.68
CA LEU A 192 -15.45 -33.03 -12.86
C LEU A 192 -15.45 -31.89 -13.88
N ARG A 193 -16.55 -31.16 -14.01
CA ARG A 193 -16.66 -30.01 -14.93
C ARG A 193 -15.95 -28.76 -14.41
N GLU A 194 -15.87 -28.61 -13.09
CA GLU A 194 -15.25 -27.45 -12.44
C GLU A 194 -13.74 -27.61 -12.26
N LEU A 195 -13.16 -28.77 -12.57
CA LEU A 195 -11.71 -28.95 -12.53
C LEU A 195 -11.00 -27.97 -13.49
N PRO A 196 -9.91 -27.31 -13.06
CA PRO A 196 -9.15 -26.40 -13.91
C PRO A 196 -8.58 -27.06 -15.18
N ASP A 197 -8.15 -28.32 -15.04
CA ASP A 197 -7.80 -29.20 -16.16
C ASP A 197 -8.76 -30.38 -16.19
N CYS A 198 -9.20 -30.78 -17.38
CA CYS A 198 -10.13 -31.90 -17.49
C CYS A 198 -9.48 -33.19 -16.99
N LEU A 199 -10.28 -34.16 -16.54
CA LEU A 199 -9.75 -35.42 -15.99
C LEU A 199 -8.83 -36.18 -16.95
N LEU A 200 -9.06 -36.06 -18.27
CA LEU A 200 -8.24 -36.67 -19.32
C LEU A 200 -7.02 -35.84 -19.71
N THR A 201 -6.80 -34.71 -19.04
CA THR A 201 -5.76 -33.68 -19.26
C THR A 201 -5.82 -33.04 -20.64
N ASN A 202 -5.81 -31.71 -20.67
CA ASN A 202 -5.81 -30.94 -21.92
C ASN A 202 -4.57 -31.24 -22.79
N ALA A 203 -3.45 -31.64 -22.18
CA ALA A 203 -2.21 -32.01 -22.87
C ALA A 203 -2.37 -33.24 -23.78
N LEU A 204 -3.30 -34.15 -23.47
CA LEU A 204 -3.54 -35.36 -24.26
C LEU A 204 -4.68 -35.20 -25.28
N LEU A 205 -5.35 -34.06 -25.32
CA LEU A 205 -6.55 -33.85 -26.14
C LEU A 205 -6.31 -34.09 -27.65
N SER A 206 -5.15 -33.70 -28.17
CA SER A 206 -4.77 -33.98 -29.57
C SER A 206 -4.69 -35.49 -29.83
N GLN A 207 -4.05 -36.23 -28.94
CA GLN A 207 -3.90 -37.69 -29.05
C GLN A 207 -5.27 -38.39 -28.97
N TRP A 208 -6.17 -37.92 -28.10
CA TRP A 208 -7.53 -38.45 -28.02
C TRP A 208 -8.31 -38.25 -29.33
N ASN A 209 -8.17 -37.09 -29.97
CA ASN A 209 -8.84 -36.81 -31.25
C ASN A 209 -8.28 -37.67 -32.39
N ASP A 210 -6.97 -37.89 -32.42
CA ASP A 210 -6.32 -38.72 -33.43
C ASP A 210 -6.81 -40.17 -33.36
N VAL A 211 -7.01 -40.72 -32.15
CA VAL A 211 -7.51 -42.09 -31.94
C VAL A 211 -8.96 -42.27 -32.42
N ILE A 212 -9.81 -41.24 -32.28
CA ILE A 212 -11.22 -41.29 -32.71
C ILE A 212 -11.36 -41.16 -34.23
N SER A 213 -10.34 -40.63 -34.91
CA SER A 213 -10.31 -40.50 -36.37
C SER A 213 -9.94 -41.79 -37.13
N ILE A 214 -9.80 -42.91 -36.42
CA ILE A 214 -9.55 -44.27 -36.93
C ILE A 214 -10.84 -45.09 -36.83
#